data_AF-A0A8R2D2L5-F1
#
_entry.id   AF-A0A8R2D2L5-F1
#
_cell.length_a   1.000
_cell.length_b   1.000
_cell.length_c   1.000
_cell.angle_alpha   90.00
_cell.angle_beta   90.00
_cell.angle_gamma   90.00
#
_symmetry.space_group_name_H-M   'P 1'
#
loop_
_entity.id
_entity.type
_entity.pdbx_description
1 polymer ?
#
loop_
_entity_poly.entity_id
_entity_poly.type
_entity_poly.pdbx_seq_one_letter_code
_entity_poly.pdbx_strand_id
1 'polypeptide(L)'
;MAGYSGNLSDAMGALSVANDHSIELGLDNNIQAQLKKIKNNFESVFSWDILQLSEFNQNIMFNIIDKVQENLEMIIIDGKDNEFNFSGFYLQLIAIYEHYMSKRYMESYLGIETIVTFMETCKFDESNQQYSDAYHHIARATKAYIASTLKIDSKKLLIDVKPINNFNEAEKSSICAVKASIFMYYPPNGNDIALELANRACALHSTEPEWIIIWLKVKKRVRHRDEPYKIPGDDEIDAALYLYDTQSKPELLIQAHQTFKETGFINKINYNNKKSQHFYKLSSDIAKKTIDLVKKNTNKQNSVLLMHCLHYPKYLLSQEFIDNIITKLTNVKNSYVHLTIGRYYLDREKDFVKAKMYLSHANTFGNFPSSLQLIKVECLLQPVHTFPYVQTLNDLYNVYQKPNTRVIILIHILVYYNYCENNPKEMMHYLKLYIDQDISDIFKKRQLTFFRPLFNVGRFLKPNDFLNDLSANVKELINNNKWNEEEKKIIENTFDRSNKILQLNIQDNNFDDDNNL
;
A
#
# COMPACT_ATOMS: atom_id res chain seq x y z
N MET A 1 -26.24 -18.78 -3.78
CA MET A 1 -26.53 -18.82 -5.23
C MET A 1 -27.29 -17.57 -5.61
N ALA A 2 -26.61 -16.64 -6.28
CA ALA A 2 -27.20 -15.62 -7.14
C ALA A 2 -26.22 -15.53 -8.31
N GLY A 3 -26.68 -15.95 -9.49
CA GLY A 3 -25.84 -16.07 -10.67
C GLY A 3 -25.53 -14.70 -11.25
N TYR A 4 -24.24 -14.40 -11.39
CA TYR A 4 -23.73 -13.46 -12.39
C TYR A 4 -22.96 -14.29 -13.42
N SER A 5 -23.70 -14.77 -14.42
CA SER A 5 -23.16 -15.29 -15.67
C SER A 5 -23.11 -14.13 -16.67
N GLY A 6 -21.95 -13.83 -17.24
CA GLY A 6 -21.86 -12.93 -18.41
C GLY A 6 -20.50 -12.25 -18.61
N ASN A 7 -19.59 -12.94 -19.28
CA ASN A 7 -18.56 -12.42 -20.19
C ASN A 7 -17.97 -11.02 -19.95
N LEU A 8 -17.11 -10.85 -18.93
CA LEU A 8 -16.18 -9.72 -18.89
C LEU A 8 -15.07 -9.82 -19.96
N SER A 9 -14.77 -11.03 -20.46
CA SER A 9 -13.85 -11.25 -21.58
C SER A 9 -14.29 -10.51 -22.85
N ASP A 10 -15.60 -10.51 -23.14
CA ASP A 10 -16.14 -9.84 -24.33
C ASP A 10 -16.37 -8.35 -24.06
N ALA A 11 -16.63 -7.96 -22.80
CA ALA A 11 -16.77 -6.55 -22.41
C ALA A 11 -15.42 -5.80 -22.39
N MET A 12 -14.32 -6.46 -21.99
CA MET A 12 -12.96 -5.88 -22.06
C MET A 12 -12.47 -5.70 -23.50
N GLY A 13 -13.04 -6.43 -24.46
CA GLY A 13 -12.74 -6.30 -25.89
C GLY A 13 -13.60 -5.29 -26.65
N ALA A 14 -14.66 -4.73 -26.05
CA ALA A 14 -15.71 -4.03 -26.79
C ALA A 14 -16.21 -2.70 -26.18
N LEU A 15 -15.42 -2.01 -25.35
CA LEU A 15 -15.73 -0.64 -24.93
C LEU A 15 -14.83 0.37 -25.66
N SER A 16 -15.07 0.53 -26.96
CA SER A 16 -14.41 1.53 -27.79
C SER A 16 -15.25 2.81 -27.93
N VAL A 17 -15.30 3.68 -26.92
CA VAL A 17 -15.79 5.08 -27.04
C VAL A 17 -15.18 5.87 -25.87
N ALA A 18 -14.46 7.00 -25.97
CA ALA A 18 -14.10 7.96 -27.02
C ALA A 18 -12.69 8.52 -26.68
N ASN A 19 -11.71 8.51 -27.59
CA ASN A 19 -11.34 9.59 -28.52
C ASN A 19 -10.89 10.94 -27.90
N ASP A 20 -11.08 11.24 -26.61
CA ASP A 20 -10.77 12.58 -26.08
C ASP A 20 -9.26 12.83 -25.95
N HIS A 21 -8.48 11.84 -25.52
CA HIS A 21 -7.03 12.02 -25.31
C HIS A 21 -6.24 12.17 -26.61
N SER A 22 -6.69 11.53 -27.70
CA SER A 22 -6.09 11.67 -29.04
C SER A 22 -6.40 13.01 -29.71
N ILE A 23 -7.58 13.57 -29.42
CA ILE A 23 -7.99 14.90 -29.89
C ILE A 23 -7.21 15.98 -29.12
N GLU A 24 -7.03 15.80 -27.81
CA GLU A 24 -6.25 16.69 -26.93
C GLU A 24 -4.75 16.77 -27.33
N LEU A 25 -4.20 15.68 -27.90
CA LEU A 25 -2.80 15.60 -28.33
C LEU A 25 -2.53 16.11 -29.76
N GLY A 26 -3.56 16.47 -30.53
CA GLY A 26 -3.40 16.90 -31.92
C GLY A 26 -2.71 15.87 -32.81
N LEU A 27 -2.93 14.57 -32.55
CA LEU A 27 -2.28 13.48 -33.28
C LEU A 27 -2.93 13.26 -34.65
N ASP A 28 -2.10 13.04 -35.68
CA ASP A 28 -2.55 12.68 -37.03
C ASP A 28 -3.38 11.38 -37.03
N ASN A 29 -4.34 11.29 -37.95
CA ASN A 29 -5.25 10.16 -38.11
C ASN A 29 -4.50 8.81 -38.24
N ASN A 30 -3.32 8.82 -38.86
CA ASN A 30 -2.47 7.64 -38.99
C ASN A 30 -1.94 7.14 -37.63
N ILE A 31 -1.53 8.05 -36.75
CA ILE A 31 -1.05 7.71 -35.40
C ILE A 31 -2.22 7.21 -34.55
N GLN A 32 -3.39 7.86 -34.64
CA GLN A 32 -4.59 7.41 -33.93
C GLN A 32 -5.01 5.99 -34.34
N ALA A 33 -4.98 5.69 -35.65
CA ALA A 33 -5.26 4.34 -36.15
C ALA A 33 -4.24 3.32 -35.64
N GLN A 34 -2.96 3.70 -35.55
CA GLN A 34 -1.91 2.84 -35.02
C GLN A 34 -2.09 2.57 -33.51
N LEU A 35 -2.38 3.59 -32.71
CA LEU A 35 -2.65 3.43 -31.27
C LEU A 35 -3.85 2.51 -31.03
N LYS A 36 -4.95 2.70 -31.79
CA LYS A 36 -6.13 1.80 -31.74
C LYS A 36 -5.76 0.36 -32.12
N LYS A 37 -4.95 0.18 -33.16
CA LYS A 37 -4.46 -1.15 -33.56
C LYS A 37 -3.65 -1.82 -32.45
N ILE A 38 -2.77 -1.07 -31.78
CA ILE A 38 -1.99 -1.59 -30.65
C ILE A 38 -2.91 -1.99 -29.51
N LYS A 39 -3.84 -1.10 -29.13
CA LYS A 39 -4.80 -1.31 -28.05
C LYS A 39 -5.64 -2.58 -28.24
N ASN A 40 -6.08 -2.85 -29.46
CA ASN A 40 -6.99 -3.95 -29.75
C ASN A 40 -6.30 -5.30 -30.00
N ASN A 41 -5.05 -5.30 -30.48
CA ASN A 41 -4.38 -6.52 -30.95
C ASN A 41 -3.20 -6.97 -30.06
N PHE A 42 -2.81 -6.18 -29.06
CA PHE A 42 -1.67 -6.46 -28.20
C PHE A 42 -1.95 -6.07 -26.75
N GLU A 43 -1.63 -6.97 -25.82
CA GLU A 43 -1.63 -6.67 -24.38
C GLU A 43 -0.56 -5.63 -24.03
N SER A 44 -1.00 -4.49 -23.51
CA SER A 44 -0.18 -3.40 -22.97
C SER A 44 -0.93 -2.70 -21.84
N VAL A 45 -0.24 -1.95 -20.97
CA VAL A 45 -0.92 -1.21 -19.88
C VAL A 45 -2.00 -0.23 -20.39
N PHE A 46 -1.88 0.23 -21.64
CA PHE A 46 -2.85 1.10 -22.30
C PHE A 46 -4.05 0.38 -22.91
N SER A 47 -3.93 -0.94 -23.15
CA SER A 47 -5.04 -1.77 -23.61
C SER A 47 -6.00 -2.20 -22.49
N TRP A 48 -5.64 -1.93 -21.23
CA TRP A 48 -6.37 -2.47 -20.08
C TRP A 48 -7.36 -1.48 -19.46
N ASP A 49 -7.46 -0.26 -20.00
CA ASP A 49 -8.43 0.75 -19.57
C ASP A 49 -8.48 0.95 -18.05
N ILE A 50 -7.28 0.97 -17.42
CA ILE A 50 -7.09 0.91 -15.96
C ILE A 50 -7.94 1.94 -15.24
N LEU A 51 -7.82 3.23 -15.59
CA LEU A 51 -8.55 4.32 -14.93
C LEU A 51 -10.06 4.28 -15.20
N GLN A 52 -10.46 3.90 -16.41
CA GLN A 52 -11.87 3.83 -16.78
C GLN A 52 -12.59 2.72 -16.03
N LEU A 53 -12.00 1.52 -15.99
CA LEU A 53 -12.60 0.37 -15.32
C LEU A 53 -12.53 0.48 -13.79
N SER A 54 -11.47 1.08 -13.25
CA SER A 54 -11.37 1.30 -11.81
C SER A 54 -12.18 2.50 -11.31
N GLU A 55 -12.74 3.31 -12.21
CA GLU A 55 -13.39 4.60 -11.90
C GLU A 55 -12.52 5.47 -10.97
N PHE A 56 -11.20 5.33 -11.10
CA PHE A 56 -10.26 5.93 -10.17
C PHE A 56 -10.15 7.43 -10.44
N ASN A 57 -10.66 8.23 -9.52
CA ASN A 57 -10.58 9.69 -9.63
C ASN A 57 -9.15 10.16 -9.34
N GLN A 58 -8.44 10.58 -10.39
CA GLN A 58 -7.05 11.04 -10.34
C GLN A 58 -6.84 12.28 -9.46
N ASN A 59 -7.88 13.03 -9.09
CA ASN A 59 -7.68 14.33 -8.46
C ASN A 59 -7.44 14.32 -6.94
N ILE A 60 -7.64 13.24 -6.18
CA ILE A 60 -7.75 13.42 -4.71
C ILE A 60 -7.05 12.39 -3.80
N MET A 61 -6.63 11.20 -4.25
CA MET A 61 -6.48 10.10 -3.26
C MET A 61 -5.07 9.54 -2.98
N PHE A 62 -4.20 9.35 -3.97
CA PHE A 62 -2.87 8.75 -3.75
C PHE A 62 -1.95 9.18 -4.88
N ASN A 63 -0.78 9.75 -4.58
CA ASN A 63 0.27 9.77 -5.59
C ASN A 63 0.74 8.32 -5.78
N ILE A 64 0.13 7.62 -6.74
CA ILE A 64 0.41 6.21 -7.05
C ILE A 64 1.91 6.05 -7.32
N ILE A 65 2.54 7.03 -7.97
CA ILE A 65 3.97 7.06 -8.24
C ILE A 65 4.77 7.01 -6.94
N ASP A 66 4.42 7.78 -5.91
CA ASP A 66 5.14 7.75 -4.64
C ASP A 66 5.01 6.39 -3.96
N LYS A 67 3.81 5.80 -3.96
CA LYS A 67 3.57 4.46 -3.40
C LYS A 67 4.32 3.38 -4.18
N VAL A 68 4.42 3.53 -5.50
CA VAL A 68 5.20 2.66 -6.37
C VAL A 68 6.69 2.81 -6.05
N GLN A 69 7.19 4.04 -5.91
CA GLN A 69 8.57 4.34 -5.57
C GLN A 69 8.96 3.77 -4.20
N GLU A 70 8.13 3.96 -3.18
CA GLU A 70 8.33 3.39 -1.84
C GLU A 70 8.39 1.85 -1.88
N ASN A 71 7.59 1.20 -2.74
CA ASN A 71 7.63 -0.25 -2.91
C ASN A 71 8.85 -0.72 -3.73
N LEU A 72 9.25 0.05 -4.75
CA LEU A 72 10.46 -0.20 -5.52
C LEU A 72 11.71 -0.09 -4.62
N GLU A 73 11.75 0.86 -3.70
CA GLU A 73 12.81 0.99 -2.70
C GLU A 73 12.86 -0.17 -1.70
N MET A 74 11.79 -0.97 -1.58
CA MET A 74 11.80 -2.22 -0.80
C MET A 74 12.31 -3.41 -1.62
N ILE A 75 12.30 -3.33 -2.95
CA ILE A 75 12.81 -4.34 -3.87
C ILE A 75 14.23 -3.93 -4.27
N ILE A 76 15.26 -4.41 -3.55
CA ILE A 76 16.64 -4.27 -4.04
C ILE A 76 17.19 -5.60 -4.50
N ILE A 77 17.63 -5.55 -5.76
CA ILE A 77 18.55 -6.44 -6.44
C ILE A 77 19.91 -6.26 -5.75
N ASP A 78 20.28 -7.17 -4.85
CA ASP A 78 21.66 -7.24 -4.38
C ASP A 78 22.53 -7.71 -5.55
N GLY A 79 23.22 -6.79 -6.24
CA GLY A 79 24.51 -6.89 -6.95
C GLY A 79 24.92 -8.15 -7.74
N LYS A 80 24.05 -9.14 -7.88
CA LYS A 80 24.09 -10.21 -8.86
C LYS A 80 23.19 -9.73 -9.99
N ASP A 81 23.69 -8.69 -10.63
CA ASP A 81 23.03 -7.89 -11.64
C ASP A 81 22.64 -8.78 -12.83
N ASN A 82 21.37 -9.21 -12.86
CA ASN A 82 20.55 -9.46 -14.06
C ASN A 82 19.35 -10.39 -13.79
N GLU A 83 18.98 -10.77 -12.57
CA GLU A 83 17.79 -11.64 -12.38
C GLU A 83 16.46 -10.88 -12.53
N PHE A 84 15.49 -11.48 -13.23
CA PHE A 84 14.16 -10.91 -13.40
C PHE A 84 13.38 -10.88 -12.07
N ASN A 85 12.76 -9.74 -11.75
CA ASN A 85 11.91 -9.58 -10.59
C ASN A 85 10.49 -9.20 -11.00
N PHE A 86 9.54 -10.11 -10.78
CA PHE A 86 8.13 -9.89 -11.13
C PHE A 86 7.53 -8.65 -10.46
N SER A 87 7.86 -8.40 -9.18
CA SER A 87 7.34 -7.24 -8.46
C SER A 87 7.90 -5.92 -8.99
N GLY A 88 9.20 -5.89 -9.30
CA GLY A 88 9.83 -4.74 -9.94
C GLY A 88 9.22 -4.46 -11.31
N PHE A 89 8.96 -5.50 -12.10
CA PHE A 89 8.39 -5.38 -13.43
C PHE A 89 7.03 -4.68 -13.44
N TYR A 90 6.04 -5.18 -12.68
CA TYR A 90 4.71 -4.56 -12.69
C TYR A 90 4.71 -3.16 -12.04
N LEU A 91 5.55 -2.92 -11.03
CA LEU A 91 5.67 -1.60 -10.39
C LEU A 91 6.20 -0.54 -11.36
N GLN A 92 7.25 -0.87 -12.12
CA GLN A 92 7.79 0.04 -13.13
C GLN A 92 6.77 0.30 -14.25
N LEU A 93 5.99 -0.70 -14.65
CA LEU A 93 4.87 -0.51 -15.59
C LEU A 93 3.81 0.47 -15.08
N ILE A 94 3.46 0.44 -13.78
CA ILE A 94 2.55 1.41 -13.18
C ILE A 94 3.15 2.82 -13.26
N ALA A 95 4.42 2.99 -12.87
CA ALA A 95 5.08 4.29 -12.96
C ALA A 95 5.06 4.85 -14.40
N ILE A 96 5.37 4.02 -15.39
CA ILE A 96 5.34 4.37 -16.81
C ILE A 96 3.94 4.82 -17.25
N TYR A 97 2.90 4.08 -16.84
CA TYR A 97 1.51 4.42 -17.13
C TYR A 97 1.13 5.77 -16.49
N GLU A 98 1.43 5.98 -15.21
CA GLU A 98 1.13 7.24 -14.50
C GLU A 98 1.89 8.44 -15.08
N HIS A 99 3.16 8.27 -15.48
CA HIS A 99 3.91 9.29 -16.21
C HIS A 99 3.22 9.66 -17.52
N TYR A 100 2.76 8.68 -18.29
CA TYR A 100 2.03 8.91 -19.53
C TYR A 100 0.73 9.68 -19.28
N MET A 101 -0.09 9.25 -18.32
CA MET A 101 -1.35 9.93 -17.98
C MET A 101 -1.12 11.36 -17.45
N SER A 102 0.03 11.61 -16.84
CA SER A 102 0.49 12.94 -16.42
C SER A 102 1.08 13.79 -17.55
N LYS A 103 0.97 13.38 -18.81
CA LYS A 103 1.56 14.04 -19.99
C LYS A 103 3.11 14.11 -20.00
N ARG A 104 3.78 13.33 -19.16
CA ARG A 104 5.24 13.15 -19.09
C ARG A 104 5.69 12.02 -20.00
N TYR A 105 5.47 12.21 -21.31
CA TYR A 105 5.62 11.16 -22.31
C TYR A 105 7.05 10.71 -22.51
N MET A 106 8.02 11.63 -22.44
CA MET A 106 9.44 11.28 -22.59
C MET A 106 9.95 10.47 -21.41
N GLU A 107 9.55 10.82 -20.19
CA GLU A 107 9.88 10.06 -18.99
C GLU A 107 9.26 8.66 -19.02
N SER A 108 8.01 8.56 -19.49
CA SER A 108 7.35 7.27 -19.74
C SER A 108 8.11 6.42 -20.78
N TYR A 109 8.58 7.05 -21.87
CA TYR A 109 9.36 6.37 -22.92
C TYR A 109 10.73 5.87 -22.44
N LEU A 110 11.49 6.72 -21.74
CA LEU A 110 12.78 6.34 -21.16
C LEU A 110 12.63 5.23 -20.12
N GLY A 111 11.57 5.29 -19.30
CA GLY A 111 11.24 4.26 -18.34
C GLY A 111 11.02 2.89 -18.99
N ILE A 112 10.14 2.82 -20.01
CA ILE A 112 9.87 1.54 -20.69
C ILE A 112 11.06 1.05 -21.52
N GLU A 113 11.87 1.95 -22.08
CA GLU A 113 13.09 1.57 -22.78
C GLU A 113 14.10 0.90 -21.85
N THR A 114 14.22 1.40 -20.62
CA THR A 114 15.05 0.79 -19.58
C THR A 114 14.58 -0.64 -19.26
N ILE A 115 13.27 -0.85 -19.12
CA ILE A 115 12.71 -2.20 -18.91
C ILE A 115 13.03 -3.13 -20.08
N VAL A 116 12.75 -2.70 -21.32
CA VAL A 116 12.97 -3.54 -22.50
C VAL A 116 14.46 -3.93 -22.63
N THR A 117 15.36 -2.97 -22.45
CA THR A 117 16.82 -3.22 -22.49
C THR A 117 17.27 -4.17 -21.37
N PHE A 118 16.73 -4.00 -20.16
CA PHE A 118 17.01 -4.92 -19.06
C PHE A 118 16.53 -6.33 -19.37
N MET A 119 15.33 -6.48 -19.94
CA MET A 119 14.75 -7.78 -20.26
C MET A 119 15.54 -8.56 -21.31
N GLU A 120 16.22 -7.88 -22.24
CA GLU A 120 17.08 -8.52 -23.24
C GLU A 120 18.35 -9.16 -22.63
N THR A 121 18.76 -8.72 -21.44
CA THR A 121 19.99 -9.16 -20.78
C THR A 121 19.75 -9.88 -19.46
N CYS A 122 18.48 -9.93 -19.00
CA CYS A 122 18.13 -10.52 -17.72
C CYS A 122 18.06 -12.05 -17.79
N LYS A 123 18.31 -12.69 -16.65
CA LYS A 123 18.14 -14.13 -16.43
C LYS A 123 16.79 -14.33 -15.76
N PHE A 124 15.93 -15.10 -16.42
CA PHE A 124 14.72 -15.63 -15.80
C PHE A 124 15.11 -16.85 -14.97
N ASP A 125 14.56 -16.95 -13.77
CA ASP A 125 14.63 -18.20 -13.01
C ASP A 125 13.74 -19.27 -13.66
N GLU A 126 13.93 -20.54 -13.28
CA GLU A 126 13.20 -21.67 -13.87
C GLU A 126 11.66 -21.49 -13.77
N SER A 127 11.16 -20.87 -12.70
CA SER A 127 9.73 -20.56 -12.51
C SER A 127 9.21 -19.50 -13.48
N ASN A 128 10.00 -18.47 -13.80
CA ASN A 128 9.57 -17.36 -14.65
C ASN A 128 9.90 -17.55 -16.13
N GLN A 129 10.76 -18.50 -16.49
CA GLN A 129 11.18 -18.72 -17.86
C GLN A 129 10.01 -19.04 -18.80
N GLN A 130 9.02 -19.83 -18.34
CA GLN A 130 7.80 -20.13 -19.10
C GLN A 130 6.92 -18.91 -19.39
N TYR A 131 7.12 -17.80 -18.67
CA TYR A 131 6.32 -16.57 -18.79
C TYR A 131 7.08 -15.43 -19.49
N SER A 132 8.34 -15.64 -19.87
CA SER A 132 9.21 -14.59 -20.42
C SER A 132 8.60 -13.90 -21.64
N ASP A 133 7.99 -14.68 -22.54
CA ASP A 133 7.44 -14.17 -23.80
C ASP A 133 6.28 -13.19 -23.57
N ALA A 134 5.43 -13.47 -22.59
CA ALA A 134 4.35 -12.58 -22.21
C ALA A 134 4.85 -11.29 -21.55
N TYR A 135 5.88 -11.37 -20.71
CA TYR A 135 6.50 -10.17 -20.13
C TYR A 135 7.13 -9.29 -21.23
N HIS A 136 7.88 -9.90 -22.16
CA HIS A 136 8.48 -9.18 -23.28
C HIS A 136 7.42 -8.55 -24.18
N HIS A 137 6.34 -9.28 -24.42
CA HIS A 137 5.18 -8.77 -25.14
C HIS A 137 4.61 -7.51 -24.48
N ILE A 138 4.30 -7.57 -23.18
CA ILE A 138 3.71 -6.42 -22.46
C ILE A 138 4.66 -5.21 -22.53
N ALA A 139 5.95 -5.42 -22.32
CA ALA A 139 6.94 -4.35 -22.33
C ALA A 139 7.09 -3.72 -23.72
N ARG A 140 7.23 -4.53 -24.78
CA ARG A 140 7.40 -4.06 -26.16
C ARG A 140 6.13 -3.40 -26.71
N ALA A 141 4.95 -3.97 -26.44
CA ALA A 141 3.68 -3.37 -26.84
C ALA A 141 3.46 -2.01 -26.15
N THR A 142 3.80 -1.92 -24.86
CA THR A 142 3.78 -0.66 -24.11
C THR A 142 4.76 0.37 -24.69
N LYS A 143 6.01 -0.04 -25.02
CA LYS A 143 7.00 0.82 -25.69
C LYS A 143 6.50 1.32 -27.03
N ALA A 144 5.93 0.44 -27.86
CA ALA A 144 5.40 0.78 -29.17
C ALA A 144 4.27 1.81 -29.09
N TYR A 145 3.38 1.68 -28.10
CA TYR A 145 2.30 2.63 -27.86
C TYR A 145 2.85 4.03 -27.55
N ILE A 146 3.78 4.14 -26.60
CA ILE A 146 4.39 5.43 -26.20
C ILE A 146 5.20 6.02 -27.36
N ALA A 147 5.97 5.20 -28.07
CA ALA A 147 6.74 5.59 -29.25
C ALA A 147 5.84 6.18 -30.35
N SER A 148 4.69 5.54 -30.63
CA SER A 148 3.68 6.07 -31.56
C SER A 148 3.21 7.46 -31.17
N THR A 149 2.91 7.69 -29.88
CA THR A 149 2.52 9.02 -29.36
C THR A 149 3.62 10.07 -29.58
N LEU A 150 4.89 9.68 -29.44
CA LEU A 150 6.07 10.55 -29.64
C LEU A 150 6.51 10.66 -31.12
N LYS A 151 5.77 10.07 -32.06
CA LYS A 151 6.12 10.02 -33.51
C LYS A 151 7.45 9.32 -33.80
N ILE A 152 7.87 8.41 -32.92
CA ILE A 152 9.02 7.52 -33.12
C ILE A 152 8.56 6.30 -33.92
N ASP A 153 9.41 5.78 -34.82
CA ASP A 153 9.08 4.59 -35.63
C ASP A 153 8.85 3.36 -34.74
N SER A 154 7.56 3.07 -34.56
CA SER A 154 7.05 2.01 -33.69
C SER A 154 6.68 0.75 -34.46
N LYS A 155 6.70 0.77 -35.80
CA LYS A 155 6.42 -0.41 -36.62
C LYS A 155 7.49 -1.48 -36.41
N LYS A 156 8.76 -1.06 -36.30
CA LYS A 156 9.88 -1.97 -36.00
C LYS A 156 9.77 -2.62 -34.61
N LEU A 157 9.17 -1.93 -33.64
CA LEU A 157 9.02 -2.42 -32.27
C LEU A 157 7.95 -3.52 -32.12
N LEU A 158 7.08 -3.70 -33.12
CA LEU A 158 5.98 -4.66 -33.10
C LEU A 158 6.24 -5.91 -33.97
N ILE A 159 7.34 -5.96 -34.74
CA ILE A 159 7.63 -7.07 -35.65
C ILE A 159 7.77 -8.40 -34.88
N ASP A 160 8.34 -8.34 -33.69
CA ASP A 160 8.61 -9.51 -32.84
C ASP A 160 7.61 -9.64 -31.67
N VAL A 161 6.44 -9.00 -31.77
CA VAL A 161 5.41 -9.01 -30.72
C VAL A 161 4.26 -9.90 -31.17
N LYS A 162 3.93 -10.90 -30.34
CA LYS A 162 2.94 -11.93 -30.64
C LYS A 162 1.51 -11.37 -30.47
N PRO A 163 0.58 -11.56 -31.44
CA PRO A 163 -0.81 -11.13 -31.25
C PRO A 163 -1.52 -11.88 -30.11
N ILE A 164 -2.46 -11.21 -29.43
CA ILE A 164 -3.16 -11.76 -28.23
C ILE A 164 -3.74 -13.16 -28.45
N ASN A 165 -4.33 -13.38 -29.63
CA ASN A 165 -5.03 -14.64 -29.94
C ASN A 165 -4.10 -15.85 -30.01
N ASN A 166 -2.79 -15.64 -30.10
CA ASN A 166 -1.81 -16.72 -30.24
C ASN A 166 -1.23 -17.16 -28.89
N PHE A 167 -1.59 -16.52 -27.77
CA PHE A 167 -1.04 -16.87 -26.47
C PHE A 167 -1.46 -18.27 -26.00
N ASN A 168 -0.50 -19.02 -25.48
CA ASN A 168 -0.70 -20.27 -24.76
C ASN A 168 -1.27 -19.99 -23.36
N GLU A 169 -1.61 -21.05 -22.62
CA GLU A 169 -2.23 -20.90 -21.30
C GLU A 169 -1.31 -20.27 -20.26
N ALA A 170 -0.01 -20.57 -20.29
CA ALA A 170 0.99 -19.98 -19.41
C ALA A 170 1.12 -18.47 -19.62
N GLU A 171 1.19 -18.03 -20.89
CA GLU A 171 1.23 -16.62 -21.29
C GLU A 171 -0.08 -15.92 -20.88
N LYS A 172 -1.25 -16.51 -21.19
CA LYS A 172 -2.55 -15.96 -20.78
C LYS A 172 -2.69 -15.84 -19.27
N SER A 173 -2.20 -16.84 -18.55
CA SER A 173 -2.07 -16.78 -17.12
C SER A 173 -1.23 -15.57 -16.79
N SER A 174 0.07 -15.52 -17.16
CA SER A 174 1.06 -14.45 -16.85
C SER A 174 0.51 -13.03 -17.00
N ILE A 175 -0.22 -12.77 -18.08
CA ILE A 175 -0.88 -11.48 -18.34
C ILE A 175 -1.94 -11.17 -17.27
N CYS A 176 -2.78 -12.13 -16.89
CA CYS A 176 -3.77 -11.97 -15.82
C CYS A 176 -3.12 -11.61 -14.47
N ALA A 177 -1.97 -12.21 -14.09
CA ALA A 177 -1.28 -11.84 -12.83
C ALA A 177 -0.74 -10.43 -12.88
N VAL A 178 -0.13 -10.04 -13.99
CA VAL A 178 0.40 -8.68 -14.16
C VAL A 178 -0.75 -7.68 -14.07
N LYS A 179 -1.86 -7.93 -14.78
CA LYS A 179 -3.07 -7.09 -14.69
C LYS A 179 -3.59 -7.03 -13.25
N ALA A 180 -3.77 -8.17 -12.58
CA ALA A 180 -4.25 -8.22 -11.19
C ALA A 180 -3.33 -7.42 -10.25
N SER A 181 -2.03 -7.54 -10.44
CA SER A 181 -1.02 -6.81 -9.65
C SER A 181 -1.11 -5.30 -9.85
N ILE A 182 -1.44 -4.86 -11.06
CA ILE A 182 -1.59 -3.45 -11.40
C ILE A 182 -2.92 -2.89 -10.89
N PHE A 183 -4.04 -3.55 -11.16
CA PHE A 183 -5.37 -3.10 -10.71
C PHE A 183 -5.49 -2.98 -9.18
N MET A 184 -4.73 -3.78 -8.42
CA MET A 184 -4.57 -3.63 -6.98
C MET A 184 -4.10 -2.22 -6.54
N TYR A 185 -3.42 -1.45 -7.39
CA TYR A 185 -2.98 -0.09 -7.06
C TYR A 185 -4.06 0.98 -7.26
N TYR A 186 -5.21 0.60 -7.82
CA TYR A 186 -6.34 1.48 -8.12
C TYR A 186 -7.60 1.07 -7.32
N PRO A 187 -7.54 1.02 -5.98
CA PRO A 187 -8.70 0.68 -5.15
C PRO A 187 -9.77 1.80 -5.16
N PRO A 188 -11.03 1.52 -4.77
CA PRO A 188 -11.53 0.21 -4.32
C PRO A 188 -11.89 -0.74 -5.47
N ASN A 189 -12.48 -0.25 -6.56
CA ASN A 189 -13.00 -1.06 -7.66
C ASN A 189 -11.91 -1.88 -8.37
N GLY A 190 -10.69 -1.35 -8.45
CA GLY A 190 -9.55 -2.11 -8.97
C GLY A 190 -9.23 -3.37 -8.17
N ASN A 191 -9.57 -3.45 -6.88
CA ASN A 191 -9.39 -4.70 -6.13
C ASN A 191 -10.37 -5.80 -6.58
N ASP A 192 -11.60 -5.45 -6.96
CA ASP A 192 -12.58 -6.43 -7.44
C ASP A 192 -12.17 -6.99 -8.82
N ILE A 193 -11.73 -6.09 -9.71
CA ILE A 193 -11.19 -6.47 -11.03
C ILE A 193 -9.94 -7.34 -10.85
N ALA A 194 -9.04 -6.95 -9.95
CA ALA A 194 -7.86 -7.73 -9.64
C ALA A 194 -8.21 -9.13 -9.12
N LEU A 195 -9.34 -9.29 -8.42
CA LEU A 195 -9.75 -10.58 -7.87
C LEU A 195 -10.19 -11.52 -8.98
N GLU A 196 -11.01 -11.02 -9.91
CA GLU A 196 -11.43 -11.79 -11.08
C GLU A 196 -10.22 -12.24 -11.91
N LEU A 197 -9.29 -11.31 -12.16
CA LEU A 197 -8.06 -11.59 -12.89
C LEU A 197 -7.19 -12.62 -12.16
N ALA A 198 -7.04 -12.51 -10.83
CA ALA A 198 -6.29 -13.44 -10.01
C ALA A 198 -6.96 -14.83 -9.89
N ASN A 199 -8.29 -14.91 -10.00
CA ASN A 199 -8.99 -16.20 -10.12
C ASN A 199 -8.69 -16.86 -11.48
N ARG A 200 -8.73 -16.11 -12.59
CA ARG A 200 -8.47 -16.64 -13.96
C ARG A 200 -7.04 -17.17 -14.11
N ALA A 201 -6.10 -16.34 -13.73
CA ALA A 201 -4.74 -16.66 -13.30
C ALA A 201 -4.58 -18.07 -12.69
N CYS A 202 -5.15 -18.29 -11.50
CA CYS A 202 -5.04 -19.56 -10.78
C CYS A 202 -5.84 -20.68 -11.46
N ALA A 203 -6.91 -20.37 -12.20
CA ALA A 203 -7.65 -21.39 -12.95
C ALA A 203 -6.82 -21.96 -14.12
N LEU A 204 -5.98 -21.13 -14.75
CA LEU A 204 -5.09 -21.55 -15.82
C LEU A 204 -3.87 -22.30 -15.26
N HIS A 205 -3.25 -21.78 -14.20
CA HIS A 205 -2.05 -22.35 -13.57
C HIS A 205 -2.21 -22.38 -12.04
N SER A 206 -2.88 -23.40 -11.52
CA SER A 206 -3.30 -23.46 -10.10
C SER A 206 -2.19 -23.73 -9.09
N THR A 207 -1.08 -24.30 -9.54
CA THR A 207 0.05 -24.68 -8.68
C THR A 207 1.15 -23.64 -8.61
N GLU A 208 1.08 -22.59 -9.44
CA GLU A 208 2.15 -21.60 -9.54
C GLU A 208 2.10 -20.63 -8.34
N PRO A 209 3.15 -20.59 -7.49
CA PRO A 209 3.10 -19.93 -6.19
C PRO A 209 2.83 -18.42 -6.24
N GLU A 210 3.41 -17.73 -7.23
CA GLU A 210 3.32 -16.28 -7.40
C GLU A 210 1.86 -15.84 -7.62
N TRP A 211 1.07 -16.67 -8.29
CA TRP A 211 -0.34 -16.46 -8.58
C TRP A 211 -1.17 -16.57 -7.32
N ILE A 212 -0.90 -17.62 -6.54
CA ILE A 212 -1.53 -17.85 -5.25
C ILE A 212 -1.25 -16.67 -4.31
N ILE A 213 -0.02 -16.15 -4.31
CA ILE A 213 0.34 -14.97 -3.51
C ILE A 213 -0.45 -13.74 -3.94
N ILE A 214 -0.55 -13.46 -5.24
CA ILE A 214 -1.35 -12.34 -5.76
C ILE A 214 -2.80 -12.51 -5.35
N TRP A 215 -3.35 -13.71 -5.55
CA TRP A 215 -4.73 -14.04 -5.18
C TRP A 215 -5.01 -13.84 -3.69
N LEU A 216 -4.16 -14.34 -2.80
CA LEU A 216 -4.26 -14.13 -1.34
C LEU A 216 -4.21 -12.64 -0.97
N LYS A 217 -3.33 -11.86 -1.62
CA LYS A 217 -3.24 -10.40 -1.39
C LYS A 217 -4.52 -9.69 -1.79
N VAL A 218 -5.10 -10.05 -2.94
CA VAL A 218 -6.33 -9.41 -3.43
C VAL A 218 -7.54 -9.81 -2.58
N LYS A 219 -7.71 -11.10 -2.29
CA LYS A 219 -8.79 -11.62 -1.41
C LYS A 219 -8.83 -10.88 -0.09
N LYS A 220 -7.67 -10.73 0.56
CA LYS A 220 -7.53 -9.93 1.78
C LYS A 220 -8.01 -8.49 1.61
N ARG A 221 -7.64 -7.80 0.52
CA ARG A 221 -8.03 -6.40 0.28
C ARG A 221 -9.53 -6.25 0.05
N VAL A 222 -10.13 -7.14 -0.74
CA VAL A 222 -11.58 -7.16 -0.98
C VAL A 222 -12.33 -7.43 0.31
N ARG A 223 -11.89 -8.43 1.10
CA ARG A 223 -12.48 -8.75 2.40
C ARG A 223 -12.46 -7.56 3.36
N HIS A 224 -11.32 -6.90 3.48
CA HIS A 224 -11.14 -5.77 4.41
C HIS A 224 -11.74 -4.45 3.94
N ARG A 225 -12.32 -4.40 2.73
CA ARG A 225 -13.00 -3.19 2.26
C ARG A 225 -14.16 -2.83 3.19
N ASP A 226 -15.00 -3.83 3.48
CA ASP A 226 -16.25 -3.64 4.23
C ASP A 226 -16.17 -4.29 5.63
N GLU A 227 -15.33 -5.31 5.82
CA GLU A 227 -15.19 -6.02 7.10
C GLU A 227 -13.70 -6.23 7.48
N PRO A 228 -13.06 -5.23 8.14
CA PRO A 228 -11.63 -5.27 8.48
C PRO A 228 -11.18 -6.44 9.36
N TYR A 229 -12.12 -7.08 10.06
CA TYR A 229 -11.87 -8.21 10.97
C TYR A 229 -12.58 -9.49 10.52
N LYS A 230 -12.97 -9.60 9.24
CA LYS A 230 -13.51 -10.86 8.72
C LYS A 230 -12.41 -11.91 8.62
N ILE A 231 -12.68 -13.11 9.14
CA ILE A 231 -11.75 -14.25 9.10
C ILE A 231 -11.53 -14.65 7.63
N PRO A 232 -10.28 -15.00 7.22
CA PRO A 232 -10.02 -15.59 5.92
C PRO A 232 -10.86 -16.85 5.66
N GLY A 233 -11.28 -17.05 4.40
CA GLY A 233 -12.02 -18.25 4.01
C GLY A 233 -11.15 -19.51 4.03
N ASP A 234 -11.80 -20.68 4.04
CA ASP A 234 -11.10 -21.97 3.99
C ASP A 234 -10.22 -22.10 2.74
N ASP A 235 -10.66 -21.53 1.60
CA ASP A 235 -9.89 -21.44 0.36
C ASP A 235 -8.56 -20.69 0.53
N GLU A 236 -8.56 -19.61 1.32
CA GLU A 236 -7.34 -18.85 1.62
C GLU A 236 -6.41 -19.59 2.58
N ILE A 237 -6.97 -20.34 3.53
CA ILE A 237 -6.21 -21.17 4.47
C ILE A 237 -5.54 -22.33 3.74
N ASP A 238 -6.26 -23.03 2.87
CA ASP A 238 -5.75 -24.15 2.08
C ASP A 238 -4.64 -23.69 1.13
N ALA A 239 -4.83 -22.54 0.46
CA ALA A 239 -3.80 -21.93 -0.38
C ALA A 239 -2.54 -21.55 0.42
N ALA A 240 -2.69 -21.01 1.64
CA ALA A 240 -1.57 -20.68 2.51
C ALA A 240 -0.83 -21.94 3.02
N LEU A 241 -1.56 -23.02 3.30
CA LEU A 241 -0.98 -24.33 3.65
C LEU A 241 -0.19 -24.91 2.47
N TYR A 242 -0.76 -24.89 1.27
CA TYR A 242 -0.07 -25.34 0.06
C TYR A 242 1.26 -24.61 -0.13
N LEU A 243 1.30 -23.28 0.01
CA LEU A 243 2.54 -22.50 -0.06
C LEU A 243 3.52 -22.91 1.03
N TYR A 244 3.05 -23.11 2.27
CA TYR A 244 3.89 -23.53 3.37
C TYR A 244 4.55 -24.89 3.14
N ASP A 245 3.80 -25.86 2.61
CA ASP A 245 4.27 -27.23 2.43
C ASP A 245 5.17 -27.39 1.21
N THR A 246 4.87 -26.68 0.10
CA THR A 246 5.56 -26.89 -1.18
C THR A 246 6.76 -25.98 -1.41
N GLN A 247 6.79 -24.78 -0.82
CA GLN A 247 7.78 -23.78 -1.19
C GLN A 247 9.05 -23.81 -0.32
N SER A 248 10.18 -23.59 -1.00
CA SER A 248 11.52 -23.46 -0.41
C SER A 248 12.12 -22.06 -0.60
N LYS A 249 11.52 -21.20 -1.44
CA LYS A 249 11.90 -19.78 -1.55
C LYS A 249 11.29 -18.99 -0.37
N PRO A 250 12.08 -18.34 0.49
CA PRO A 250 11.55 -17.62 1.66
C PRO A 250 10.52 -16.55 1.32
N GLU A 251 10.72 -15.85 0.20
CA GLU A 251 9.89 -14.72 -0.25
C GLU A 251 8.44 -15.13 -0.53
N LEU A 252 8.25 -16.36 -1.02
CA LEU A 252 6.94 -16.93 -1.31
C LEU A 252 6.16 -17.29 -0.03
N LEU A 253 6.86 -17.45 1.09
CA LEU A 253 6.27 -17.79 2.39
C LEU A 253 5.72 -16.57 3.14
N ILE A 254 6.08 -15.34 2.74
CA ILE A 254 5.65 -14.09 3.41
C ILE A 254 4.12 -14.02 3.47
N GLN A 255 3.45 -14.30 2.35
CA GLN A 255 2.00 -14.15 2.28
C GLN A 255 1.28 -15.20 3.12
N ALA A 256 1.74 -16.46 3.09
CA ALA A 256 1.22 -17.51 3.96
C ALA A 256 1.39 -17.17 5.45
N HIS A 257 2.58 -16.66 5.83
CA HIS A 257 2.85 -16.17 7.19
C HIS A 257 1.84 -15.08 7.60
N GLN A 258 1.57 -14.11 6.72
CA GLN A 258 0.64 -13.02 6.99
C GLN A 258 -0.81 -13.52 7.14
N THR A 259 -1.27 -14.42 6.25
CA THR A 259 -2.61 -15.00 6.30
C THR A 259 -2.87 -15.71 7.63
N PHE A 260 -1.94 -16.58 8.06
CA PHE A 260 -2.08 -17.27 9.35
C PHE A 260 -1.97 -16.32 10.56
N LYS A 261 -1.08 -15.33 10.51
CA LYS A 261 -0.96 -14.33 11.57
C LYS A 261 -2.25 -13.53 11.76
N GLU A 262 -2.86 -13.12 10.65
CA GLU A 262 -4.14 -12.40 10.64
C GLU A 262 -5.27 -13.28 11.16
N THR A 263 -5.36 -14.52 10.67
CA THR A 263 -6.34 -15.50 11.14
C THR A 263 -6.22 -15.72 12.65
N GLY A 264 -4.99 -15.85 13.16
CA GLY A 264 -4.72 -15.96 14.58
C GLY A 264 -5.17 -14.73 15.39
N PHE A 265 -4.95 -13.54 14.84
CA PHE A 265 -5.36 -12.28 15.46
C PHE A 265 -6.88 -12.10 15.50
N ILE A 266 -7.57 -12.36 14.40
CA ILE A 266 -9.03 -12.23 14.35
C ILE A 266 -9.70 -13.26 15.27
N ASN A 267 -9.21 -14.50 15.30
CA ASN A 267 -9.70 -15.50 16.25
C ASN A 267 -9.46 -15.08 17.71
N LYS A 268 -8.38 -14.34 18.00
CA LYS A 268 -8.14 -13.78 19.34
C LYS A 268 -9.18 -12.73 19.71
N ILE A 269 -9.51 -11.83 18.78
CA ILE A 269 -10.56 -10.81 18.97
C ILE A 269 -11.91 -11.49 19.22
N ASN A 270 -12.21 -12.56 18.48
CA ASN A 270 -13.44 -13.33 18.61
C ASN A 270 -13.42 -14.32 19.80
N TYR A 271 -12.51 -14.12 20.77
CA TYR A 271 -12.35 -14.94 21.98
C TYR A 271 -12.14 -16.46 21.74
N ASN A 272 -11.72 -16.85 20.53
CA ASN A 272 -11.40 -18.24 20.17
C ASN A 272 -9.91 -18.53 20.36
N ASN A 273 -9.50 -18.65 21.63
CA ASN A 273 -8.10 -18.83 22.01
C ASN A 273 -7.45 -20.08 21.39
N LYS A 274 -8.19 -21.19 21.26
CA LYS A 274 -7.66 -22.45 20.70
C LYS A 274 -7.30 -22.30 19.22
N LYS A 275 -8.22 -21.76 18.39
CA LYS A 275 -7.93 -21.49 16.97
C LYS A 275 -6.87 -20.42 16.81
N SER A 276 -6.91 -19.37 17.63
CA SER A 276 -5.90 -18.31 17.64
C SER A 276 -4.49 -18.88 17.83
N GLN A 277 -4.29 -19.69 18.88
CA GLN A 277 -3.01 -20.34 19.15
C GLN A 277 -2.56 -21.28 18.03
N HIS A 278 -3.49 -22.03 17.42
CA HIS A 278 -3.18 -22.91 16.30
C HIS A 278 -2.61 -22.15 15.09
N PHE A 279 -3.30 -21.12 14.61
CA PHE A 279 -2.81 -20.32 13.48
C PHE A 279 -1.56 -19.52 13.81
N TYR A 280 -1.45 -19.05 15.05
CA TYR A 280 -0.21 -18.45 15.52
C TYR A 280 0.95 -19.47 15.62
N LYS A 281 0.69 -20.77 15.79
CA LYS A 281 1.75 -21.77 15.71
C LYS A 281 2.23 -21.93 14.26
N LEU A 282 1.30 -22.10 13.31
CA LEU A 282 1.62 -22.23 11.88
C LEU A 282 2.46 -21.06 11.35
N SER A 283 2.05 -19.83 11.66
CA SER A 283 2.80 -18.63 11.23
C SER A 283 4.18 -18.52 11.90
N SER A 284 4.35 -19.05 13.12
CA SER A 284 5.67 -19.18 13.77
C SER A 284 6.54 -20.23 13.12
N ASP A 285 5.97 -21.34 12.67
CA ASP A 285 6.72 -22.43 12.05
C ASP A 285 7.23 -22.00 10.67
N ILE A 286 6.43 -21.22 9.91
CA ILE A 286 6.90 -20.53 8.70
C ILE A 286 8.09 -19.61 9.00
N ALA A 287 8.01 -18.82 10.07
CA ALA A 287 9.08 -17.91 10.47
C ALA A 287 10.39 -18.68 10.78
N LYS A 288 10.30 -19.84 11.45
CA LYS A 288 11.46 -20.70 11.69
C LYS A 288 12.04 -21.27 10.39
N LYS A 289 11.19 -21.89 9.56
CA LYS A 289 11.56 -22.46 8.25
C LYS A 289 12.28 -21.42 7.39
N THR A 290 11.74 -20.21 7.37
CA THR A 290 12.32 -19.04 6.71
C THR A 290 13.73 -18.72 7.19
N ILE A 291 13.94 -18.60 8.51
CA ILE A 291 15.27 -18.22 9.03
C ILE A 291 16.31 -19.28 8.68
N ASP A 292 15.90 -20.55 8.69
CA ASP A 292 16.75 -21.65 8.28
C ASP A 292 17.18 -21.54 6.81
N LEU A 293 16.25 -21.18 5.93
CA LEU A 293 16.54 -20.94 4.50
C LEU A 293 17.43 -19.71 4.28
N VAL A 294 17.34 -18.71 5.15
CA VAL A 294 18.05 -17.41 5.06
C VAL A 294 19.41 -17.43 5.79
N LYS A 295 19.85 -18.58 6.34
CA LYS A 295 21.05 -18.71 7.20
C LYS A 295 22.34 -18.05 6.69
N LYS A 296 22.49 -17.80 5.39
CA LYS A 296 23.70 -17.21 4.78
C LYS A 296 23.49 -15.91 3.99
N ASN A 297 22.27 -15.39 3.84
CA ASN A 297 21.99 -14.27 2.93
C ASN A 297 20.99 -13.26 3.53
N THR A 298 21.46 -12.05 3.85
CA THR A 298 20.64 -10.95 4.39
C THR A 298 20.19 -9.97 3.30
N ASN A 299 19.80 -10.46 2.11
CA ASN A 299 19.23 -9.61 1.07
C ASN A 299 17.96 -8.89 1.57
N LYS A 300 17.53 -7.83 0.85
CA LYS A 300 16.42 -6.99 1.31
C LYS A 300 15.07 -7.73 1.35
N GLN A 301 14.82 -8.66 0.45
CA GLN A 301 13.58 -9.47 0.46
C GLN A 301 13.50 -10.39 1.69
N ASN A 302 14.61 -11.05 2.03
CA ASN A 302 14.74 -11.81 3.28
C ASN A 302 14.63 -10.90 4.49
N SER A 303 15.13 -9.66 4.40
CA SER A 303 14.99 -8.67 5.47
C SER A 303 13.53 -8.30 5.73
N VAL A 304 12.71 -8.11 4.68
CA VAL A 304 11.25 -7.89 4.81
C VAL A 304 10.57 -9.02 5.55
N LEU A 305 10.92 -10.24 5.21
CA LEU A 305 10.38 -11.43 5.85
C LEU A 305 10.83 -11.55 7.32
N LEU A 306 12.10 -11.28 7.63
CA LEU A 306 12.61 -11.19 9.00
C LEU A 306 11.92 -10.09 9.81
N MET A 307 11.61 -8.94 9.20
CA MET A 307 10.86 -7.86 9.85
C MET A 307 9.46 -8.30 10.27
N HIS A 308 8.75 -9.10 9.46
CA HIS A 308 7.44 -9.64 9.83
C HIS A 308 7.49 -10.53 11.09
N CYS A 309 8.59 -11.27 11.26
CA CYS A 309 8.84 -12.12 12.43
C CYS A 309 9.05 -11.29 13.71
N LEU A 310 9.65 -10.10 13.61
CA LEU A 310 9.84 -9.19 14.76
C LEU A 310 8.54 -8.56 15.29
N HIS A 311 7.41 -8.76 14.63
CA HIS A 311 6.09 -8.29 15.08
C HIS A 311 5.19 -9.44 15.62
N TYR A 312 5.78 -10.58 15.97
CA TYR A 312 5.09 -11.78 16.48
C TYR A 312 4.89 -11.85 18.01
N PRO A 313 3.79 -12.42 18.56
CA PRO A 313 3.59 -12.44 20.01
C PRO A 313 4.80 -12.98 20.81
N LYS A 314 5.16 -12.30 21.91
CA LYS A 314 6.38 -12.59 22.72
C LYS A 314 6.49 -14.04 23.16
N TYR A 315 5.37 -14.72 23.44
CA TYR A 315 5.35 -16.08 23.96
C TYR A 315 5.65 -17.16 22.92
N LEU A 316 5.78 -16.82 21.63
CA LEU A 316 5.95 -17.79 20.55
C LEU A 316 7.38 -17.87 20.01
N LEU A 317 8.22 -16.86 20.29
CA LEU A 317 9.61 -16.79 19.85
C LEU A 317 10.53 -16.70 21.07
N SER A 318 11.61 -17.49 21.09
CA SER A 318 12.63 -17.37 22.14
C SER A 318 13.43 -16.07 21.98
N GLN A 319 14.00 -15.57 23.07
CA GLN A 319 14.85 -14.37 23.02
C GLN A 319 16.06 -14.57 22.09
N GLU A 320 16.70 -15.73 22.16
CA GLU A 320 17.81 -16.10 21.25
C GLU A 320 17.41 -16.02 19.77
N PHE A 321 16.20 -16.44 19.43
CA PHE A 321 15.69 -16.37 18.06
C PHE A 321 15.56 -14.91 17.59
N ILE A 322 15.06 -14.04 18.47
CA ILE A 322 14.91 -12.62 18.20
C ILE A 322 16.27 -11.93 18.07
N ASP A 323 17.21 -12.21 18.96
CA ASP A 323 18.55 -11.62 18.96
C ASP A 323 19.32 -11.98 17.68
N ASN A 324 19.15 -13.21 17.18
CA ASN A 324 19.70 -13.63 15.90
C ASN A 324 19.10 -12.83 14.73
N ILE A 325 17.77 -12.62 14.71
CA ILE A 325 17.11 -11.79 13.68
C ILE A 325 17.67 -10.36 13.72
N ILE A 326 17.73 -9.74 14.90
CA ILE A 326 18.20 -8.36 15.06
C ILE A 326 19.64 -8.25 14.57
N THR A 327 20.51 -9.17 14.99
CA THR A 327 21.91 -9.20 14.57
C THR A 327 22.07 -9.27 13.06
N LYS A 328 21.26 -10.09 12.37
CA LYS A 328 21.23 -10.17 10.90
C LYS A 328 20.75 -8.88 10.26
N LEU A 329 19.74 -8.24 10.84
CA LEU A 329 19.12 -7.03 10.29
C LEU A 329 19.95 -5.75 10.55
N THR A 330 20.71 -5.67 11.64
CA THR A 330 21.48 -4.46 12.00
C THR A 330 22.47 -4.04 10.90
N ASN A 331 22.99 -4.98 10.11
CA ASN A 331 23.93 -4.70 9.03
C ASN A 331 23.26 -4.24 7.73
N VAL A 332 21.93 -4.30 7.63
CA VAL A 332 21.18 -3.95 6.42
C VAL A 332 20.88 -2.46 6.43
N LYS A 333 21.51 -1.70 5.52
CA LYS A 333 21.26 -0.28 5.32
C LYS A 333 19.92 -0.05 4.61
N ASN A 334 18.84 -0.05 5.36
CA ASN A 334 17.49 0.18 4.85
C ASN A 334 16.60 0.86 5.92
N SER A 335 15.83 1.86 5.49
CA SER A 335 15.00 2.68 6.38
C SER A 335 13.92 1.86 7.11
N TYR A 336 13.28 0.91 6.42
CA TYR A 336 12.28 0.02 7.01
C TYR A 336 12.87 -0.97 8.00
N VAL A 337 14.08 -1.46 7.74
CA VAL A 337 14.81 -2.32 8.68
C VAL A 337 15.08 -1.58 9.98
N HIS A 338 15.64 -0.38 9.89
CA HIS A 338 15.87 0.46 11.06
C HIS A 338 14.56 0.83 11.79
N LEU A 339 13.49 1.15 11.06
CA LEU A 339 12.16 1.38 11.64
C LEU A 339 11.67 0.16 12.43
N THR A 340 11.82 -1.04 11.88
CA THR A 340 11.34 -2.27 12.51
C THR A 340 12.14 -2.62 13.76
N ILE A 341 13.46 -2.51 13.71
CA ILE A 341 14.32 -2.71 14.89
C ILE A 341 14.00 -1.65 15.96
N GLY A 342 13.79 -0.40 15.56
CA GLY A 342 13.37 0.68 16.46
C GLY A 342 12.04 0.38 17.16
N ARG A 343 11.04 -0.09 16.40
CA ARG A 343 9.74 -0.53 16.95
C ARG A 343 9.86 -1.72 17.89
N TYR A 344 10.74 -2.67 17.58
CA TYR A 344 11.03 -3.79 18.47
C TYR A 344 11.51 -3.29 19.84
N TYR A 345 12.51 -2.41 19.88
CA TYR A 345 13.02 -1.86 21.15
C TYR A 345 11.98 -0.99 21.87
N LEU A 346 11.17 -0.21 21.11
CA LEU A 346 10.11 0.63 21.66
C LEU A 346 8.95 -0.17 22.28
N ASP A 347 8.42 -1.14 21.55
CA ASP A 347 7.19 -1.82 21.93
C ASP A 347 7.45 -3.04 22.82
N ARG A 348 8.58 -3.75 22.61
CA ARG A 348 8.89 -4.99 23.33
C ARG A 348 9.85 -4.81 24.48
N GLU A 349 11.07 -4.38 24.21
CA GLU A 349 12.13 -4.30 25.22
C GLU A 349 11.95 -3.12 26.15
N LYS A 350 11.23 -2.09 25.69
CA LYS A 350 11.12 -0.79 26.37
C LYS A 350 12.49 -0.13 26.58
N ASP A 351 13.45 -0.44 25.71
CA ASP A 351 14.75 0.23 25.63
C ASP A 351 14.60 1.46 24.72
N PHE A 352 14.20 2.58 25.33
CA PHE A 352 13.92 3.82 24.61
C PHE A 352 15.19 4.45 24.00
N VAL A 353 16.37 4.17 24.55
CA VAL A 353 17.65 4.68 24.02
C VAL A 353 17.98 3.98 22.71
N LYS A 354 17.91 2.64 22.66
CA LYS A 354 18.10 1.90 21.40
C LYS A 354 16.99 2.17 20.40
N ALA A 355 15.74 2.28 20.86
CA ALA A 355 14.62 2.66 20.00
C ALA A 355 14.89 4.01 19.31
N LYS A 356 15.30 5.04 20.07
CA LYS A 356 15.69 6.35 19.55
C LYS A 356 16.81 6.24 18.51
N MET A 357 17.87 5.51 18.81
CA MET A 357 19.00 5.33 17.89
C MET A 357 18.57 4.77 16.53
N TYR A 358 17.83 3.66 16.52
CA TYR A 358 17.39 3.03 15.27
C TYR A 358 16.33 3.84 14.53
N LEU A 359 15.39 4.47 15.25
CA LEU A 359 14.39 5.35 14.63
C LEU A 359 15.02 6.61 14.03
N SER A 360 16.05 7.18 14.67
CA SER A 360 16.83 8.28 14.11
C SER A 360 17.54 7.87 12.83
N HIS A 361 18.15 6.68 12.79
CA HIS A 361 18.73 6.16 11.55
C HIS A 361 17.67 6.02 10.44
N ALA A 362 16.50 5.43 10.73
CA ALA A 362 15.41 5.36 9.77
C ALA A 362 14.96 6.75 9.27
N ASN A 363 14.93 7.74 10.16
CA ASN A 363 14.55 9.11 9.85
C ASN A 363 15.55 9.81 8.92
N THR A 364 16.86 9.50 9.03
CA THR A 364 17.86 10.05 8.08
C THR A 364 17.63 9.63 6.63
N PHE A 365 16.86 8.56 6.40
CA PHE A 365 16.43 8.13 5.07
C PHE A 365 15.06 8.71 4.66
N GLY A 366 14.52 9.70 5.38
CA GLY A 366 13.24 10.35 5.04
C GLY A 366 11.99 9.50 5.31
N ASN A 367 12.07 8.51 6.20
CA ASN A 367 10.94 7.63 6.50
C ASN A 367 9.96 8.30 7.47
N PHE A 368 8.84 8.83 6.97
CA PHE A 368 7.82 9.51 7.78
C PHE A 368 7.31 8.69 8.99
N PRO A 369 6.97 7.39 8.86
CA PRO A 369 6.59 6.58 10.01
C PRO A 369 7.63 6.58 11.13
N SER A 370 8.92 6.60 10.80
CA SER A 370 10.00 6.67 11.79
C SER A 370 10.05 8.00 12.52
N SER A 371 9.81 9.12 11.82
CA SER A 371 9.75 10.46 12.42
C SER A 371 8.66 10.54 13.49
N LEU A 372 7.47 9.98 13.22
CA LEU A 372 6.38 9.93 14.20
C LEU A 372 6.71 9.04 15.40
N GLN A 373 7.33 7.88 15.17
CA GLN A 373 7.74 7.01 16.29
C GLN A 373 8.86 7.65 17.12
N LEU A 374 9.74 8.44 16.51
CA LEU A 374 10.79 9.18 17.21
C LEU A 374 10.17 10.19 18.18
N ILE A 375 9.17 10.97 17.75
CA ILE A 375 8.41 11.87 18.62
C ILE A 375 7.80 11.11 19.80
N LYS A 376 7.18 9.95 19.56
CA LYS A 376 6.65 9.09 20.62
C LYS A 376 7.73 8.68 21.62
N VAL A 377 8.93 8.32 21.15
CA VAL A 377 10.06 7.99 22.04
C VAL A 377 10.51 9.19 22.85
N GLU A 378 10.61 10.38 22.25
CA GLU A 378 10.95 11.61 22.99
C GLU A 378 9.93 11.89 24.09
N CYS A 379 8.63 11.78 23.80
CA CYS A 379 7.57 11.95 24.80
C CYS A 379 7.55 10.87 25.90
N LEU A 380 8.22 9.73 25.69
CA LEU A 380 8.41 8.70 26.72
C LEU A 380 9.67 8.94 27.56
N LEU A 381 10.68 9.59 26.99
CA LEU A 381 11.93 9.94 27.67
C LEU A 381 11.80 11.21 28.51
N GLN A 382 10.93 12.15 28.10
CA GLN A 382 10.69 13.42 28.78
C GLN A 382 9.21 13.82 28.70
N PRO A 383 8.70 14.61 29.68
CA PRO A 383 7.34 15.11 29.64
C PRO A 383 7.01 15.88 28.35
N VAL A 384 5.76 15.78 27.88
CA VAL A 384 5.32 16.45 26.64
C VAL A 384 5.46 17.98 26.72
N HIS A 385 5.37 18.56 27.91
CA HIS A 385 5.51 20.01 28.12
C HIS A 385 6.96 20.50 28.05
N THR A 386 7.95 19.61 28.16
CA THR A 386 9.37 19.98 28.06
C THR A 386 9.94 19.70 26.68
N PHE A 387 9.36 18.73 25.96
CA PHE A 387 9.69 18.47 24.57
C PHE A 387 9.03 19.52 23.66
N PRO A 388 9.74 20.12 22.68
CA PRO A 388 9.15 21.07 21.73
C PRO A 388 8.22 20.35 20.72
N TYR A 389 7.10 19.82 21.20
CA TYR A 389 6.22 18.90 20.49
C TYR A 389 5.61 19.52 19.24
N VAL A 390 4.95 20.68 19.38
CA VAL A 390 4.32 21.39 18.27
C VAL A 390 5.37 21.88 17.26
N GLN A 391 6.49 22.43 17.74
CA GLN A 391 7.57 22.88 16.86
C GLN A 391 8.12 21.72 16.03
N THR A 392 8.37 20.57 16.64
CA THR A 392 8.86 19.38 15.93
C THR A 392 7.85 18.90 14.88
N LEU A 393 6.55 18.90 15.21
CA LEU A 393 5.50 18.55 14.25
C LEU A 393 5.40 19.55 13.09
N ASN A 394 5.59 20.85 13.36
CA ASN A 394 5.64 21.88 12.32
C ASN A 394 6.87 21.71 11.41
N ASP A 395 8.03 21.36 11.96
CA ASP A 395 9.21 21.04 11.16
C ASP A 395 8.93 19.84 10.23
N LEU A 396 8.27 18.79 10.75
CA LEU A 396 7.82 17.67 9.91
C LEU A 396 6.78 18.10 8.87
N TYR A 397 5.86 19.00 9.19
CA TYR A 397 4.85 19.51 8.25
C TYR A 397 5.48 20.25 7.07
N ASN A 398 6.61 20.92 7.32
CA ASN A 398 7.40 21.62 6.30
C ASN A 398 8.26 20.68 5.45
N VAL A 399 8.77 19.58 6.04
CA VAL A 399 9.52 18.56 5.29
C VAL A 399 8.59 17.69 4.44
N TYR A 400 7.49 17.22 5.03
CA TYR A 400 6.57 16.28 4.38
C TYR A 400 5.38 17.02 3.78
N GLN A 401 5.48 17.31 2.48
CA GLN A 401 4.48 18.07 1.73
C GLN A 401 3.23 17.26 1.35
N LYS A 402 3.23 15.93 1.56
CA LYS A 402 2.15 15.03 1.15
C LYS A 402 0.86 15.28 1.97
N PRO A 403 -0.32 15.50 1.36
CA PRO A 403 -1.56 15.80 2.08
C PRO A 403 -1.96 14.74 3.13
N ASN A 404 -1.79 13.45 2.83
CA ASN A 404 -2.10 12.36 3.76
C ASN A 404 -1.20 12.40 5.02
N THR A 405 0.09 12.61 4.83
CA THR A 405 1.07 12.78 5.90
C THR A 405 0.77 14.03 6.72
N ARG A 406 0.44 15.13 6.06
CA ARG A 406 0.06 16.40 6.70
C ARG A 406 -1.17 16.27 7.56
N VAL A 407 -2.22 15.60 7.08
CA VAL A 407 -3.41 15.27 7.87
C VAL A 407 -3.01 14.55 9.16
N ILE A 408 -2.13 13.54 9.10
CA ILE A 408 -1.67 12.82 10.30
C ILE A 408 -0.92 13.76 11.26
N ILE A 409 0.00 14.58 10.76
CA ILE A 409 0.75 15.56 11.58
C ILE A 409 -0.21 16.54 12.26
N LEU A 410 -1.14 17.11 11.51
CA LEU A 410 -2.10 18.10 12.01
C LEU A 410 -3.01 17.51 13.10
N ILE A 411 -3.43 16.25 12.99
CA ILE A 411 -4.20 15.59 14.07
C ILE A 411 -3.39 15.53 15.36
N HIS A 412 -2.09 15.21 15.28
CA HIS A 412 -1.22 15.20 16.45
C HIS A 412 -1.07 16.57 17.10
N ILE A 413 -1.05 17.65 16.31
CA ILE A 413 -1.05 19.04 16.81
C ILE A 413 -2.40 19.37 17.48
N LEU A 414 -3.51 19.01 16.83
CA LEU A 414 -4.85 19.22 17.37
C LEU A 414 -5.02 18.55 18.73
N VAL A 415 -4.53 17.33 18.91
CA VAL A 415 -4.58 16.61 20.19
C VAL A 415 -3.80 17.36 21.28
N TYR A 416 -2.63 17.91 20.94
CA TYR A 416 -1.85 18.68 21.89
C TYR A 416 -2.61 19.93 22.37
N TYR A 417 -3.21 20.72 21.47
CA TYR A 417 -4.00 21.89 21.87
C TYR A 417 -5.33 21.53 22.55
N ASN A 418 -5.86 20.34 22.26
CA ASN A 418 -7.10 19.88 22.88
C ASN A 418 -6.91 19.43 24.34
N TYR A 419 -5.70 19.03 24.74
CA TYR A 419 -5.47 18.37 26.03
C TYR A 419 -4.28 18.89 26.86
N CYS A 420 -3.21 19.36 26.21
CA CYS A 420 -2.00 19.79 26.89
C CYS A 420 -1.97 21.31 27.08
N GLU A 421 -2.45 22.06 26.10
CA GLU A 421 -2.38 23.51 26.10
C GLU A 421 -3.66 24.11 25.51
N ASN A 422 -4.53 24.65 26.37
CA ASN A 422 -5.77 25.27 25.92
C ASN A 422 -5.49 26.61 25.22
N ASN A 423 -5.32 26.57 23.90
CA ASN A 423 -5.13 27.74 23.05
C ASN A 423 -6.18 27.73 21.92
N PRO A 424 -7.33 28.42 22.11
CA PRO A 424 -8.42 28.44 21.14
C PRO A 424 -8.02 28.91 19.74
N LYS A 425 -7.10 29.90 19.65
CA LYS A 425 -6.67 30.48 18.38
C LYS A 425 -5.85 29.49 17.57
N GLU A 426 -4.85 28.87 18.20
CA GLU A 426 -4.03 27.84 17.55
C GLU A 426 -4.86 26.61 17.18
N MET A 427 -5.75 26.15 18.08
CA MET A 427 -6.62 25.01 17.80
C MET A 427 -7.48 25.24 16.54
N MET A 428 -8.10 26.41 16.40
CA MET A 428 -8.88 26.76 15.21
C MET A 428 -8.00 26.94 13.96
N HIS A 429 -6.79 27.48 14.10
CA HIS A 429 -5.83 27.60 13.01
C HIS A 429 -5.45 26.24 12.42
N TYR A 430 -5.03 25.28 13.26
CA TYR A 430 -4.66 23.94 12.79
C TYR A 430 -5.87 23.13 12.32
N LEU A 431 -7.06 23.34 12.88
CA LEU A 431 -8.28 22.70 12.39
C LEU A 431 -8.63 23.19 10.98
N LYS A 432 -8.48 24.49 10.73
CA LYS A 432 -8.62 25.04 9.38
C LYS A 432 -7.60 24.43 8.43
N LEU A 433 -6.32 24.38 8.80
CA LEU A 433 -5.28 23.74 7.99
C LEU A 433 -5.61 22.27 7.68
N TYR A 434 -6.17 21.55 8.65
CA TYR A 434 -6.60 20.16 8.50
C TYR A 434 -7.72 20.00 7.47
N ILE A 435 -8.73 20.86 7.56
CA ILE A 435 -9.90 20.85 6.67
C ILE A 435 -9.53 21.29 5.26
N ASP A 436 -8.59 22.24 5.14
CA ASP A 436 -8.08 22.77 3.87
C ASP A 436 -7.09 21.85 3.17
N GLN A 437 -6.65 20.75 3.78
CA GLN A 437 -5.85 19.76 3.07
C GLN A 437 -6.62 19.22 1.85
N ASP A 438 -5.95 19.20 0.71
CA ASP A 438 -6.50 18.69 -0.56
C ASP A 438 -6.52 17.15 -0.56
N ILE A 439 -7.46 16.60 0.21
CA ILE A 439 -7.68 15.16 0.37
C ILE A 439 -9.14 14.91 0.78
N SER A 440 -9.66 13.75 0.38
CA SER A 440 -11.04 13.33 0.63
C SER A 440 -11.46 13.48 2.09
N ASP A 441 -12.64 14.06 2.30
CA ASP A 441 -13.25 14.21 3.62
C ASP A 441 -13.53 12.86 4.30
N ILE A 442 -13.76 11.78 3.53
CA ILE A 442 -13.90 10.41 4.07
C ILE A 442 -12.57 9.96 4.69
N PHE A 443 -11.44 10.25 4.04
CA PHE A 443 -10.12 9.93 4.57
C PHE A 443 -9.85 10.74 5.85
N LYS A 444 -10.14 12.04 5.84
CA LYS A 444 -10.03 12.91 7.02
C LYS A 444 -10.86 12.36 8.18
N LYS A 445 -12.13 12.00 7.97
CA LYS A 445 -12.97 11.41 9.02
C LYS A 445 -12.35 10.12 9.57
N ARG A 446 -11.93 9.20 8.68
CA ARG A 446 -11.31 7.93 9.08
C ARG A 446 -10.07 8.12 9.95
N GLN A 447 -9.20 9.09 9.62
CA GLN A 447 -8.01 9.37 10.43
C GLN A 447 -8.37 9.85 11.83
N LEU A 448 -9.40 10.68 11.99
CA LEU A 448 -9.87 11.12 13.30
C LEU A 448 -10.57 9.99 14.08
N THR A 449 -11.38 9.17 13.41
CA THR A 449 -12.11 8.04 14.01
C THR A 449 -11.16 7.03 14.63
N PHE A 450 -10.07 6.67 13.94
CA PHE A 450 -9.13 5.64 14.40
C PHE A 450 -7.82 6.22 14.98
N PHE A 451 -7.84 7.50 15.33
CA PHE A 451 -6.65 8.20 15.80
C PHE A 451 -6.08 7.58 17.09
N ARG A 452 -4.75 7.56 17.20
CA ARG A 452 -4.04 7.20 18.43
C ARG A 452 -2.93 8.21 18.75
N PRO A 453 -2.89 8.76 19.97
CA PRO A 453 -1.90 9.76 20.36
C PRO A 453 -0.48 9.18 20.46
N LEU A 454 0.53 10.04 20.30
CA LEU A 454 1.95 9.66 20.45
C LEU A 454 2.42 9.69 21.91
N PHE A 455 1.63 10.28 22.80
CA PHE A 455 1.92 10.39 24.23
C PHE A 455 0.70 9.94 25.03
N ASN A 456 0.92 9.63 26.30
CA ASN A 456 -0.15 9.14 27.16
C ASN A 456 -1.11 10.27 27.54
N VAL A 457 -2.36 10.19 27.08
CA VAL A 457 -3.47 11.08 27.43
C VAL A 457 -4.53 10.38 28.30
N GLY A 458 -4.30 9.12 28.67
CA GLY A 458 -5.21 8.33 29.51
C GLY A 458 -6.58 8.01 28.88
N ARG A 459 -6.81 8.34 27.60
CA ARG A 459 -8.08 8.19 26.85
C ARG A 459 -7.82 7.85 25.37
N PHE A 460 -8.87 7.60 24.56
CA PHE A 460 -8.85 7.12 23.16
C PHE A 460 -8.57 5.63 22.98
N LEU A 461 -9.32 4.81 23.70
CA LEU A 461 -9.25 3.35 23.55
C LEU A 461 -10.21 2.85 22.47
N LYS A 462 -11.30 3.60 22.21
CA LYS A 462 -12.33 3.23 21.24
C LYS A 462 -12.30 4.15 20.00
N PRO A 463 -12.75 3.63 18.84
CA PRO A 463 -12.99 4.47 17.68
C PRO A 463 -13.95 5.62 18.01
N ASN A 464 -13.76 6.77 17.36
CA ASN A 464 -14.53 8.03 17.51
C ASN A 464 -14.33 8.81 18.82
N ASP A 465 -13.64 8.27 19.84
CA ASP A 465 -13.43 8.98 21.10
C ASP A 465 -12.84 10.39 20.86
N PHE A 466 -11.73 10.48 20.12
CA PHE A 466 -11.08 11.77 19.83
C PHE A 466 -11.93 12.67 18.94
N LEU A 467 -12.64 12.08 17.98
CA LEU A 467 -13.51 12.82 17.06
C LEU A 467 -14.65 13.52 17.79
N ASN A 468 -15.28 12.81 18.73
CA ASN A 468 -16.37 13.33 19.55
C ASN A 468 -15.89 14.44 20.48
N ASP A 469 -14.76 14.23 21.15
CA ASP A 469 -14.18 15.23 22.05
C ASP A 469 -13.74 16.49 21.28
N LEU A 470 -13.12 16.32 20.11
CA LEU A 470 -12.76 17.44 19.23
C LEU A 470 -14.01 18.23 18.82
N SER A 471 -15.09 17.55 18.42
CA SER A 471 -16.35 18.20 18.05
C SER A 471 -16.97 19.00 19.21
N ALA A 472 -17.01 18.40 20.41
CA ALA A 472 -17.52 19.05 21.61
C ALA A 472 -16.70 20.31 21.96
N ASN A 473 -15.37 20.18 21.95
CA ASN A 473 -14.48 21.29 22.29
C ASN A 473 -14.58 22.42 21.26
N VAL A 474 -14.60 22.12 19.95
CA VAL A 474 -14.78 23.15 18.92
C VAL A 474 -16.10 23.90 19.10
N LYS A 475 -17.19 23.18 19.41
CA LYS A 475 -18.50 23.81 19.68
C LYS A 475 -18.45 24.73 20.91
N GLU A 476 -17.75 24.33 21.96
CA GLU A 476 -17.56 25.16 23.15
C GLU A 476 -16.74 26.42 22.83
N LEU A 477 -15.64 26.27 22.09
CA LEU A 477 -14.74 27.37 21.73
C LEU A 477 -15.45 28.48 20.93
N ILE A 478 -16.36 28.10 20.05
CA ILE A 478 -17.16 29.04 19.25
C ILE A 478 -18.07 29.89 20.14
N ASN A 479 -18.70 29.26 21.14
CA ASN A 479 -19.69 29.91 21.99
C ASN A 479 -19.05 30.77 23.10
N ASN A 480 -17.87 30.39 23.59
CA ASN A 480 -17.31 30.93 24.83
C ASN A 480 -16.17 31.94 24.64
N ASN A 481 -15.60 32.07 23.43
CA ASN A 481 -14.48 32.99 23.17
C ASN A 481 -14.92 34.28 22.46
N LYS A 482 -14.21 35.38 22.73
CA LYS A 482 -14.38 36.65 22.02
C LYS A 482 -13.57 36.64 20.73
N TRP A 483 -14.26 36.52 19.61
CA TRP A 483 -13.69 36.56 18.26
C TRP A 483 -13.96 37.93 17.63
N ASN A 484 -13.00 38.45 16.86
CA ASN A 484 -13.30 39.58 15.98
C ASN A 484 -14.15 39.12 14.77
N GLU A 485 -14.72 40.07 14.02
CA GLU A 485 -15.65 39.74 12.91
C GLU A 485 -15.01 38.86 11.81
N GLU A 486 -13.73 39.09 11.49
CA GLU A 486 -13.00 38.29 10.49
C GLU A 486 -12.70 36.88 11.00
N GLU A 487 -12.23 36.77 12.24
CA GLU A 487 -11.99 35.51 12.95
C GLU A 487 -13.28 34.69 13.03
N LYS A 488 -14.39 35.33 13.39
CA LYS A 488 -15.70 34.69 13.52
C LYS A 488 -16.15 34.04 12.21
N LYS A 489 -16.03 34.76 11.09
CA LYS A 489 -16.39 34.23 9.77
C LYS A 489 -15.53 33.02 9.37
N ILE A 490 -14.23 33.06 9.67
CA ILE A 490 -13.31 31.95 9.39
C ILE A 490 -13.67 30.73 10.27
N ILE A 491 -13.95 30.96 11.54
CA ILE A 491 -14.26 29.93 12.53
C ILE A 491 -15.60 29.25 12.22
N GLU A 492 -16.64 30.02 11.89
CA GLU A 492 -17.95 29.49 11.50
C GLU A 492 -17.84 28.63 10.23
N ASN A 493 -17.12 29.08 9.21
CA ASN A 493 -16.87 28.29 8.00
C ASN A 493 -16.10 27.00 8.32
N THR A 494 -15.06 27.09 9.15
CA THR A 494 -14.26 25.93 9.57
C THR A 494 -15.12 24.92 10.33
N PHE A 495 -16.00 25.39 11.22
CA PHE A 495 -16.93 24.56 11.97
C PHE A 495 -17.94 23.86 11.06
N ASP A 496 -18.57 24.59 10.14
CA ASP A 496 -19.55 24.03 9.21
C ASP A 496 -18.93 22.94 8.34
N ARG A 497 -17.71 23.16 7.84
CA ARG A 497 -16.97 22.15 7.08
C ARG A 497 -16.57 20.95 7.94
N SER A 498 -16.14 21.18 9.18
CA SER A 498 -15.87 20.10 10.15
C SER A 498 -17.11 19.24 10.40
N ASN A 499 -18.28 19.87 10.60
CA ASN A 499 -19.55 19.17 10.79
C ASN A 499 -19.97 18.35 9.57
N LYS A 500 -19.73 18.85 8.36
CA LYS A 500 -19.94 18.07 7.14
C LYS A 500 -19.08 16.82 7.11
N ILE A 501 -17.79 16.93 7.47
CA ILE A 501 -16.90 15.78 7.58
C ILE A 501 -17.44 14.80 8.63
N LEU A 502 -17.88 15.29 9.80
CA LEU A 502 -18.43 14.46 10.88
C LEU A 502 -19.69 13.67 10.47
N GLN A 503 -20.57 14.26 9.66
CA GLN A 503 -21.82 13.66 9.22
C GLN A 503 -21.66 12.60 8.10
N LEU A 504 -20.46 12.42 7.54
CA LEU A 504 -20.23 11.40 6.52
C LEU A 504 -20.45 9.99 7.09
N ASN A 505 -21.37 9.21 6.52
CA ASN A 505 -21.57 7.83 6.96
C ASN A 505 -20.33 7.00 6.65
N ILE A 506 -19.64 6.54 7.70
CA ILE A 506 -18.73 5.40 7.62
C ILE A 506 -19.56 4.24 8.15
N GLN A 507 -19.85 3.24 7.32
CA GLN A 507 -20.53 2.01 7.78
C GLN A 507 -19.56 1.24 8.69
N ASP A 508 -19.51 1.60 9.97
CA ASP A 508 -18.81 0.88 11.05
C ASP A 508 -19.85 0.37 12.09
N ASN A 509 -21.00 -0.11 11.60
CA ASN A 509 -21.96 -0.81 12.46
C ASN A 509 -21.48 -2.27 12.58
N ASN A 510 -20.82 -2.58 13.70
CA ASN A 510 -20.91 -3.82 14.48
C ASN A 510 -19.66 -3.95 15.38
N PHE A 511 -19.54 -3.08 16.38
CA PHE A 511 -19.01 -3.52 17.66
C PHE A 511 -20.24 -3.75 18.53
N ASP A 512 -20.65 -5.01 18.66
CA ASP A 512 -21.67 -5.40 19.63
C ASP A 512 -21.14 -5.02 21.03
N ASP A 513 -21.69 -3.93 21.56
CA ASP A 513 -21.74 -3.63 22.98
C ASP A 513 -22.62 -4.70 23.64
N ASP A 514 -22.06 -5.88 23.92
CA ASP A 514 -22.68 -6.82 24.86
C ASP A 514 -21.60 -7.72 25.50
N ASN A 515 -20.91 -7.17 26.51
CA ASN A 515 -21.01 -7.62 27.91
C ASN A 515 -19.79 -7.22 28.76
N ASN A 516 -20.11 -6.67 29.93
CA ASN A 516 -19.25 -6.20 31.02
C ASN A 516 -18.14 -7.16 31.47
N LEU A 517 -16.87 -6.70 31.46
CA LEU A 517 -15.93 -6.50 32.60
C LEU A 517 -14.46 -6.48 32.17
#